data_AF-I0AL99-F1
#
_entry.id   AF-I0AL99-F1
#
_cell.length_a   1.000
_cell.length_b   1.000
_cell.length_c   1.000
_cell.angle_alpha   90.00
_cell.angle_beta   90.00
_cell.angle_gamma   90.00
#
_symmetry.space_group_name_H-M   'P 1'
#
loop_
_entity.id
_entity.type
_entity.pdbx_description
1 polymer ?
#
loop_
_entity_poly.entity_id
_entity_poly.type
_entity_poly.pdbx_seq_one_letter_code
_entity_poly.pdbx_strand_id
1 'polypeptide(L)'
;MNRIIQIILTIILFNSGFAQSSVEELMKKANQFYVNGQFEEAIKIYESIAQQGYEGTSLFYNLGNAYYRIGKIGYAILNYEKAIKLSPDDEDVKHNLQLAQMNVKDKIEALPSFFLFRIWESILSSLSADGWTMMSYALFLLFLFALGFYFFAKNIAQQKAAFYSFVVLLIFFLVSASLLIVKLNQESKLKYGIVLNTSLTAKTSPDPQGKDAFVIHEGLKVKVEDKVDRWIKIRLEDGQIGWVEKESVGII
;
A
#
# COMPACT_ATOMS: atom_id res chain seq x y z
N MET A 1 -30.45 -27.13 4.78
CA MET A 1 -29.29 -26.32 4.33
C MET A 1 -29.49 -24.82 4.58
N ASN A 2 -30.61 -24.21 4.13
CA ASN A 2 -30.86 -22.76 4.28
C ASN A 2 -30.88 -22.23 5.73
N ARG A 3 -31.37 -23.00 6.71
CA ARG A 3 -31.41 -22.56 8.13
C ARG A 3 -30.04 -22.50 8.81
N ILE A 4 -29.11 -23.38 8.43
CA ILE A 4 -27.75 -23.41 9.02
C ILE A 4 -26.94 -22.21 8.49
N ILE A 5 -27.09 -21.90 7.20
CA ILE A 5 -26.47 -20.72 6.57
C ILE A 5 -27.00 -19.43 7.21
N GLN A 6 -28.31 -19.36 7.47
CA GLN A 6 -28.90 -18.22 8.18
C GLN A 6 -28.37 -18.06 9.61
N ILE A 7 -28.25 -19.15 10.38
CA ILE A 7 -27.71 -19.09 11.75
C ILE A 7 -26.23 -18.66 11.74
N ILE A 8 -25.42 -19.18 10.81
CA ILE A 8 -24.01 -18.78 10.66
C ILE A 8 -23.91 -17.29 10.28
N LEU A 9 -24.73 -16.81 9.35
CA LEU A 9 -24.79 -15.40 8.98
C LEU A 9 -25.19 -14.52 10.18
N THR A 10 -26.18 -14.92 10.97
CA THR A 10 -26.60 -14.15 12.16
C THR A 10 -25.50 -14.12 13.22
N ILE A 11 -24.79 -15.23 13.45
CA ILE A 11 -23.68 -15.29 14.40
C ILE A 11 -22.50 -14.42 13.95
N ILE A 12 -22.17 -14.43 12.65
CA ILE A 12 -21.12 -13.57 12.08
C ILE A 12 -21.51 -12.09 12.23
N LEU A 13 -22.75 -11.73 11.88
CA LEU A 13 -23.26 -10.36 11.99
C LEU A 13 -23.29 -9.84 13.44
N PHE A 14 -23.66 -10.70 14.40
CA PHE A 14 -23.65 -10.34 15.82
C PHE A 14 -22.22 -10.12 16.35
N ASN A 15 -21.26 -10.98 16.00
CA ASN A 15 -19.88 -10.84 16.44
C ASN A 15 -19.20 -9.60 15.85
N SER A 16 -19.47 -9.26 14.58
CA SER A 16 -18.96 -8.04 13.97
C SER A 16 -19.50 -6.76 14.63
N GLY A 17 -20.76 -6.76 15.09
CA GLY A 17 -21.38 -5.60 15.74
C GLY A 17 -20.76 -5.27 17.10
N PHE A 18 -20.55 -6.28 17.96
CA PHE A 18 -19.96 -6.07 19.29
C PHE A 18 -18.46 -5.68 19.22
N ALA A 19 -17.71 -6.26 18.29
CA ALA A 19 -16.30 -5.90 18.07
C ALA A 19 -16.15 -4.46 17.54
N GLN A 20 -17.05 -4.02 16.65
CA GLN A 20 -17.02 -2.66 16.14
C GLN A 20 -17.38 -1.63 17.22
N SER A 21 -18.37 -1.92 18.08
CA SER A 21 -18.74 -1.02 19.18
C SER A 21 -17.64 -0.86 20.22
N SER A 22 -16.85 -1.91 20.48
CA SER A 22 -15.73 -1.83 21.43
C SER A 22 -14.56 -1.03 20.87
N VAL A 23 -14.27 -1.15 19.57
CA VAL A 23 -13.22 -0.37 18.91
C VAL A 23 -13.56 1.13 18.90
N GLU A 24 -14.81 1.49 18.64
CA GLU A 24 -15.22 2.91 18.64
C GLU A 24 -15.06 3.56 20.02
N GLU A 25 -15.39 2.84 21.10
CA GLU A 25 -15.17 3.32 22.46
C GLU A 25 -13.68 3.49 22.79
N LEU A 26 -12.84 2.52 22.39
CA LEU A 26 -11.39 2.62 22.56
C LEU A 26 -10.80 3.77 21.74
N MET A 27 -11.25 3.97 20.50
CA MET A 27 -10.86 5.11 19.66
C MET A 27 -11.23 6.43 20.31
N LYS A 28 -12.46 6.56 20.85
CA LYS A 28 -12.89 7.76 21.56
C LYS A 28 -12.04 8.04 22.80
N LYS A 29 -11.72 7.01 23.59
CA LYS A 29 -10.84 7.12 24.75
C LYS A 29 -9.43 7.55 24.36
N ALA A 30 -8.85 6.95 23.32
CA ALA A 30 -7.54 7.32 22.81
C ALA A 30 -7.52 8.76 22.27
N ASN A 31 -8.56 9.17 21.55
CA ASN A 31 -8.73 10.55 21.08
C ASN A 31 -8.80 11.54 22.26
N GLN A 32 -9.45 11.18 23.37
CA GLN A 32 -9.49 12.03 24.57
C GLN A 32 -8.10 12.22 25.18
N PHE A 33 -7.32 11.13 25.34
CA PHE A 33 -5.92 11.23 25.79
C PHE A 33 -5.11 12.11 24.84
N TYR A 34 -5.27 11.94 23.52
CA TYR A 34 -4.59 12.76 22.52
C TYR A 34 -4.93 14.25 22.64
N VAL A 35 -6.22 14.61 22.76
CA VAL A 35 -6.68 16.00 22.93
C VAL A 35 -6.15 16.61 24.23
N ASN A 36 -6.03 15.81 25.29
CA ASN A 36 -5.45 16.23 26.57
C ASN A 36 -3.91 16.33 26.55
N GLY A 37 -3.25 16.05 25.42
CA GLY A 37 -1.80 16.08 25.29
C GLY A 37 -1.07 14.86 25.86
N GLN A 38 -1.82 13.82 26.25
CA GLN A 38 -1.32 12.57 26.81
C GLN A 38 -1.06 11.56 25.68
N PHE A 39 -0.02 11.82 24.89
CA PHE A 39 0.23 11.10 23.63
C PHE A 39 0.64 9.64 23.86
N GLU A 40 1.45 9.36 24.87
CA GLU A 40 1.90 8.01 25.21
C GLU A 40 0.73 7.10 25.61
N GLU A 41 -0.24 7.62 26.38
CA GLU A 41 -1.46 6.91 26.72
C GLU A 41 -2.35 6.67 25.50
N ALA A 42 -2.47 7.67 24.62
CA ALA A 42 -3.19 7.53 23.36
C ALA A 42 -2.57 6.43 22.48
N ILE A 43 -1.24 6.44 22.33
CA ILE A 43 -0.48 5.44 21.56
C ILE A 43 -0.76 4.03 22.09
N LYS A 44 -0.65 3.80 23.41
CA LYS A 44 -0.91 2.49 24.01
C LYS A 44 -2.29 1.95 23.64
N ILE A 45 -3.31 2.81 23.66
CA ILE A 45 -4.68 2.39 23.32
C ILE A 45 -4.79 2.13 21.81
N TYR A 46 -4.31 3.02 20.95
CA TYR A 46 -4.32 2.80 19.51
C TYR A 46 -3.55 1.53 19.09
N GLU A 47 -2.36 1.29 19.65
CA GLU A 47 -1.60 0.06 19.43
C GLU A 47 -2.40 -1.16 19.88
N SER A 48 -3.12 -1.09 21.01
CA SER A 48 -3.97 -2.19 21.46
C SER A 48 -5.13 -2.49 20.49
N ILE A 49 -5.67 -1.46 19.81
CA ILE A 49 -6.69 -1.62 18.76
C ILE A 49 -6.07 -2.29 17.54
N ALA A 50 -4.89 -1.82 17.10
CA ALA A 50 -4.16 -2.40 15.97
C ALA A 50 -3.77 -3.87 16.22
N GLN A 51 -3.36 -4.21 17.46
CA GLN A 51 -3.00 -5.57 17.86
C GLN A 51 -4.19 -6.55 17.83
N GLN A 52 -5.43 -6.05 17.95
CA GLN A 52 -6.65 -6.84 17.77
C GLN A 52 -6.96 -7.11 16.29
N GLY A 53 -6.11 -6.65 15.37
CA GLY A 53 -6.27 -6.83 13.92
C GLY A 53 -7.22 -5.80 13.29
N TYR A 54 -7.66 -4.78 14.02
CA TYR A 54 -8.42 -3.69 13.43
C TYR A 54 -7.52 -2.82 12.57
N GLU A 55 -7.89 -2.66 11.32
CA GLU A 55 -7.23 -1.80 10.35
C GLU A 55 -8.21 -0.71 9.91
N GLY A 56 -7.83 0.56 10.12
CA GLY A 56 -8.67 1.69 9.77
C GLY A 56 -7.85 2.95 9.53
N THR A 57 -8.24 3.74 8.53
CA THR A 57 -7.54 4.98 8.16
C THR A 57 -7.41 5.92 9.35
N SER A 58 -8.50 6.13 10.11
CA SER A 58 -8.52 7.00 11.30
C SER A 58 -7.61 6.49 12.43
N LEU A 59 -7.56 5.18 12.65
CA LEU A 59 -6.66 4.57 13.64
C LEU A 59 -5.21 4.88 13.29
N PHE A 60 -4.79 4.54 12.07
CA PHE A 60 -3.40 4.71 11.66
C PHE A 60 -3.03 6.19 11.52
N TYR A 61 -3.93 7.04 11.05
CA TYR A 61 -3.73 8.49 11.03
C TYR A 61 -3.53 9.06 12.44
N ASN A 62 -4.39 8.72 13.40
CA ASN A 62 -4.28 9.22 14.77
C ASN A 62 -3.07 8.66 15.51
N LEU A 63 -2.72 7.39 15.28
CA LEU A 63 -1.51 6.78 15.81
C LEU A 63 -0.26 7.45 15.25
N GLY A 64 -0.24 7.74 13.94
CA GLY A 64 0.82 8.51 13.29
C GLY A 64 0.97 9.91 13.88
N ASN A 65 -0.14 10.62 14.08
CA ASN A 65 -0.17 11.92 14.74
C ASN A 65 0.41 11.83 16.15
N ALA A 66 0.01 10.85 16.96
CA ALA A 66 0.49 10.70 18.32
C ALA A 66 2.00 10.43 18.37
N TYR A 67 2.54 9.55 17.53
CA TYR A 67 3.99 9.34 17.42
C TYR A 67 4.74 10.58 16.95
N TYR A 68 4.17 11.33 16.01
CA TYR A 68 4.76 12.59 15.54
C TYR A 68 4.90 13.60 16.69
N ARG A 69 3.87 13.70 17.55
CA ARG A 69 3.85 14.63 18.70
C ARG A 69 4.91 14.31 19.76
N ILE A 70 5.32 13.05 19.89
CA ILE A 70 6.41 12.62 20.79
C ILE A 70 7.78 12.49 20.09
N GLY A 71 7.88 12.95 18.84
CA GLY A 71 9.14 12.96 18.08
C GLY A 71 9.60 11.60 17.55
N LYS A 72 8.74 10.57 17.57
CA LYS A 72 9.03 9.24 17.00
C LYS A 72 8.69 9.22 15.51
N ILE A 73 9.51 9.88 14.70
CA ILE A 73 9.27 10.13 13.28
C ILE A 73 9.12 8.83 12.49
N GLY A 74 9.95 7.80 12.77
CA GLY A 74 9.85 6.52 12.08
C GLY A 74 8.49 5.84 12.26
N TYR A 75 7.97 5.83 13.49
CA TYR A 75 6.65 5.29 13.79
C TYR A 75 5.51 6.14 13.24
N ALA A 76 5.69 7.47 13.20
CA ALA A 76 4.70 8.37 12.59
C ALA A 76 4.52 8.05 11.10
N ILE A 77 5.63 8.02 10.35
CA ILE A 77 5.65 7.71 8.91
C ILE A 77 5.11 6.31 8.65
N LEU A 78 5.50 5.31 9.43
CA LEU A 78 4.96 3.95 9.33
C LEU A 78 3.42 3.94 9.36
N ASN A 79 2.83 4.65 10.32
CA ASN A 79 1.38 4.65 10.49
C ASN A 79 0.68 5.52 9.43
N TYR A 80 1.25 6.64 9.01
CA TYR A 80 0.69 7.38 7.88
C TYR A 80 0.74 6.57 6.56
N GLU A 81 1.82 5.82 6.32
CA GLU A 81 1.92 4.91 5.16
C GLU A 81 0.89 3.76 5.22
N LYS A 82 0.52 3.30 6.42
CA LYS A 82 -0.60 2.37 6.57
C LYS A 82 -1.95 3.04 6.31
N ALA A 83 -2.14 4.27 6.77
CA ALA A 83 -3.36 5.03 6.53
C ALA A 83 -3.56 5.33 5.03
N ILE A 84 -2.50 5.77 4.32
CA ILE A 84 -2.59 6.09 2.88
C ILE A 84 -2.86 4.83 2.05
N LYS A 85 -2.41 3.66 2.49
CA LYS A 85 -2.74 2.38 1.84
C LYS A 85 -4.23 2.06 1.91
N LEU A 86 -4.90 2.43 3.00
CA LEU A 86 -6.35 2.25 3.19
C LEU A 86 -7.17 3.36 2.52
N SER A 87 -6.64 4.56 2.40
CA SER A 87 -7.31 5.70 1.76
C SER A 87 -6.32 6.54 0.95
N PRO A 88 -5.99 6.11 -0.29
CA PRO A 88 -4.96 6.74 -1.12
C PRO A 88 -5.21 8.20 -1.47
N ASP A 89 -6.46 8.65 -1.41
CA ASP A 89 -6.90 9.99 -1.77
C ASP A 89 -7.15 10.90 -0.55
N ASP A 90 -6.80 10.45 0.66
CA ASP A 90 -6.93 11.26 1.88
C ASP A 90 -5.84 12.34 1.94
N GLU A 91 -6.24 13.59 1.69
CA GLU A 91 -5.33 14.74 1.64
C GLU A 91 -4.71 15.08 3.01
N ASP A 92 -5.42 14.83 4.12
CA ASP A 92 -4.90 15.08 5.46
C ASP A 92 -3.78 14.08 5.79
N VAL A 93 -3.98 12.81 5.43
CA VAL A 93 -2.95 11.77 5.56
C VAL A 93 -1.73 12.10 4.70
N LYS A 94 -1.92 12.50 3.44
CA LYS A 94 -0.81 12.91 2.54
C LYS A 94 -0.03 14.08 3.12
N HIS A 95 -0.72 15.11 3.60
CA HIS A 95 -0.10 16.29 4.18
C HIS A 95 0.76 15.95 5.39
N ASN A 96 0.22 15.18 6.35
CA ASN A 96 0.97 14.82 7.56
C ASN A 96 2.12 13.84 7.28
N LEU A 97 1.95 12.92 6.32
CA LEU A 97 3.03 12.07 5.84
C LEU A 97 4.16 12.91 5.27
N GLN A 98 3.85 13.87 4.40
CA GLN A 98 4.85 14.76 3.80
C GLN A 98 5.58 15.58 4.86
N LEU A 99 4.84 16.14 5.83
CA LEU A 99 5.42 16.88 6.96
C LEU A 99 6.38 16.01 7.78
N ALA A 100 6.00 14.76 8.06
CA ALA A 100 6.87 13.83 8.78
C ALA A 100 8.11 13.44 7.96
N GLN A 101 7.97 13.25 6.64
CA GLN A 101 9.08 12.95 5.74
C GLN A 101 10.10 14.10 5.66
N MET A 102 9.67 15.36 5.81
CA MET A 102 10.59 16.50 5.87
C MET A 102 11.52 16.46 7.10
N ASN A 103 11.15 15.73 8.16
CA ASN A 103 11.97 15.54 9.36
C ASN A 103 12.91 14.33 9.26
N VAL A 104 12.86 13.57 8.16
CA VAL A 104 13.80 12.47 7.92
C VAL A 104 15.18 13.05 7.62
N LYS A 105 16.18 12.57 8.37
CA LYS A 105 17.56 13.06 8.26
C LYS A 105 18.23 12.62 6.96
N ASP A 106 17.96 11.40 6.52
CA ASP A 106 18.55 10.84 5.31
C ASP A 106 17.87 11.41 4.08
N LYS A 107 18.63 12.17 3.28
CA LYS A 107 18.22 12.62 1.96
C LYS A 107 18.94 11.76 0.93
N ILE A 108 18.32 10.64 0.59
CA ILE A 108 18.85 9.72 -0.42
C ILE A 108 18.35 10.18 -1.79
N GLU A 109 19.27 10.55 -2.66
CA GLU A 109 18.92 10.85 -4.05
C GLU A 109 18.72 9.54 -4.80
N ALA A 110 17.51 9.36 -5.34
CA ALA A 110 17.21 8.21 -6.18
C ALA A 110 18.13 8.19 -7.41
N LEU A 111 18.56 6.99 -7.81
CA LEU A 111 19.30 6.83 -9.06
C LEU A 111 18.48 7.41 -10.23
N PRO A 112 19.11 8.19 -11.14
CA PRO A 112 18.41 8.71 -12.29
C PRO A 112 17.85 7.55 -13.12
N SER A 113 16.53 7.46 -13.18
CA SER A 113 15.86 6.43 -13.95
C SER A 113 15.95 6.74 -15.44
N PHE A 114 16.31 5.74 -16.23
CA PHE A 114 16.36 5.88 -17.68
C PHE A 114 14.97 6.23 -18.22
N PHE A 115 14.89 7.13 -19.22
CA PHE A 115 13.62 7.79 -19.58
C PHE A 115 12.50 6.81 -19.97
N LEU A 116 12.83 5.67 -20.60
CA LEU A 116 11.84 4.64 -20.93
C LEU A 116 11.21 4.04 -19.66
N PHE A 117 11.98 3.86 -18.58
CA PHE A 117 11.41 3.41 -17.30
C PHE A 117 10.48 4.46 -16.73
N ARG A 118 10.78 5.76 -16.84
CA ARG A 118 9.87 6.82 -16.38
C ARG A 118 8.55 6.83 -17.16
N ILE A 119 8.62 6.68 -18.49
CA ILE A 119 7.41 6.57 -19.32
C ILE A 119 6.61 5.34 -18.91
N TRP A 120 7.29 4.21 -18.72
CA TRP A 120 6.66 2.97 -18.30
C TRP A 120 5.97 3.08 -16.93
N GLU A 121 6.65 3.61 -15.92
CA GLU A 121 6.08 3.84 -14.59
C GLU A 121 4.92 4.83 -14.65
N SER A 122 5.04 5.91 -15.44
CA SER A 122 3.95 6.87 -15.63
C SER A 122 2.71 6.25 -16.27
N ILE A 123 2.87 5.26 -17.17
CA ILE A 123 1.76 4.50 -17.72
C ILE A 123 1.15 3.62 -16.63
N LEU A 124 1.97 2.88 -15.88
CA LEU A 124 1.47 2.01 -14.81
C LEU A 124 0.82 2.78 -13.65
N SER A 125 1.25 4.02 -13.39
CA SER A 125 0.71 4.89 -12.36
C SER A 125 -0.45 5.77 -12.83
N SER A 126 -0.81 5.73 -14.12
CA SER A 126 -1.87 6.61 -14.66
C SER A 126 -3.25 6.27 -14.11
N LEU A 127 -3.47 4.99 -13.74
CA LEU A 127 -4.70 4.50 -13.13
C LEU A 127 -4.34 3.60 -11.93
N SER A 128 -5.23 3.56 -10.94
CA SER A 128 -5.19 2.57 -9.86
C SER A 128 -5.42 1.15 -10.41
N ALA A 129 -5.12 0.11 -9.62
CA ALA A 129 -5.44 -1.26 -9.98
C ALA A 129 -6.93 -1.45 -10.31
N ASP A 130 -7.82 -0.79 -9.57
CA ASP A 130 -9.26 -0.78 -9.82
C ASP A 130 -9.60 -0.07 -11.14
N GLY A 131 -8.94 1.06 -11.42
CA GLY A 131 -9.09 1.78 -12.68
C GLY A 131 -8.69 0.95 -13.90
N TRP A 132 -7.53 0.29 -13.84
CA TRP A 132 -7.08 -0.65 -14.89
C TRP A 132 -8.01 -1.86 -15.03
N THR A 133 -8.59 -2.33 -13.93
CA THR A 133 -9.59 -3.41 -13.93
C THR A 133 -10.86 -2.97 -14.65
N MET A 134 -11.40 -1.80 -14.31
CA MET A 134 -12.60 -1.23 -14.93
C MET A 134 -12.37 -0.98 -16.42
N MET A 135 -11.23 -0.41 -16.80
CA MET A 135 -10.84 -0.18 -18.20
C MET A 135 -10.78 -1.49 -18.98
N SER A 136 -10.09 -2.51 -18.44
CA SER A 136 -9.96 -3.82 -19.08
C SER A 136 -11.33 -4.49 -19.26
N TYR A 137 -12.19 -4.42 -18.26
CA TYR A 137 -13.55 -4.96 -18.34
C TYR A 137 -14.42 -4.22 -19.37
N ALA A 138 -14.36 -2.87 -19.39
CA ALA A 138 -15.08 -2.07 -20.36
C ALA A 138 -14.65 -2.39 -21.81
N LEU A 139 -13.34 -2.48 -22.06
CA LEU A 139 -12.79 -2.87 -23.36
C LEU A 139 -13.21 -4.29 -23.76
N PHE A 140 -13.24 -5.22 -22.81
CA PHE A 140 -13.72 -6.58 -23.03
C PHE A 140 -15.20 -6.61 -23.45
N LEU A 141 -16.07 -5.86 -22.76
CA LEU A 141 -17.49 -5.77 -23.12
C LEU A 141 -17.71 -5.12 -24.48
N LEU A 142 -16.96 -4.05 -24.81
CA LEU A 142 -17.01 -3.43 -26.14
C LEU A 142 -16.53 -4.39 -27.23
N PHE A 143 -15.49 -5.17 -26.95
CA PHE A 143 -15.02 -6.24 -27.83
C PHE A 143 -16.12 -7.28 -28.09
N LEU A 144 -16.78 -7.79 -27.05
CA LEU A 144 -17.88 -8.74 -27.19
C LEU A 144 -19.07 -8.15 -27.95
N PHE A 145 -19.38 -6.87 -27.72
CA PHE A 145 -20.43 -6.17 -28.45
C PHE A 145 -20.10 -6.07 -29.95
N ALA A 146 -18.88 -5.66 -30.30
CA ALA A 146 -18.43 -5.56 -31.69
C ALA A 146 -18.40 -6.94 -32.38
N LEU A 147 -17.98 -7.98 -31.65
CA LEU A 147 -18.01 -9.37 -32.13
C LEU A 147 -19.44 -9.87 -32.33
N GLY A 148 -20.36 -9.57 -31.42
CA GLY A 148 -21.78 -9.89 -31.57
C GLY A 148 -22.37 -9.17 -32.78
N PHE A 149 -22.12 -7.86 -32.90
CA PHE A 149 -22.59 -7.06 -34.03
C PHE A 149 -22.10 -7.60 -35.38
N TYR A 150 -20.88 -8.13 -35.46
CA TYR A 150 -20.37 -8.81 -36.66
C TYR A 150 -21.26 -9.97 -37.14
N PHE A 151 -21.81 -10.77 -36.22
CA PHE A 151 -22.70 -11.90 -36.57
C PHE A 151 -24.11 -11.46 -36.98
N PHE A 152 -24.60 -10.33 -36.46
CA PHE A 152 -25.94 -9.81 -36.79
C PHE A 152 -25.94 -8.82 -37.97
N ALA A 153 -24.76 -8.36 -38.41
CA ALA A 153 -24.63 -7.45 -39.54
C ALA A 153 -25.07 -8.13 -40.84
N LYS A 154 -26.13 -7.60 -41.47
CA LYS A 154 -26.66 -8.10 -42.75
C LYS A 154 -25.89 -7.57 -43.97
N ASN A 155 -25.19 -6.45 -43.81
CA ASN A 155 -24.48 -5.75 -44.89
C ASN A 155 -22.97 -6.04 -44.84
N ILE A 156 -22.37 -6.39 -45.99
CA ILE A 156 -20.93 -6.70 -46.10
C ILE A 156 -20.05 -5.55 -45.59
N ALA A 157 -20.42 -4.29 -45.85
CA ALA A 157 -19.66 -3.13 -45.39
C ALA A 157 -19.67 -3.01 -43.84
N GLN A 158 -20.84 -3.23 -43.22
CA GLN A 158 -20.97 -3.22 -41.75
C GLN A 158 -20.21 -4.40 -41.12
N GLN A 159 -20.24 -5.57 -41.76
CA GLN A 159 -19.50 -6.74 -41.31
C GLN A 159 -17.98 -6.50 -41.35
N LYS A 160 -17.45 -5.89 -42.41
CA LYS A 160 -16.03 -5.50 -42.49
C LYS A 160 -15.66 -4.46 -41.43
N ALA A 161 -16.49 -3.43 -41.24
CA ALA A 161 -16.27 -2.44 -40.20
C ALA A 161 -16.24 -3.08 -38.80
N ALA A 162 -17.23 -3.92 -38.49
CA ALA A 162 -17.31 -4.67 -37.24
C ALA A 162 -16.08 -5.55 -37.02
N PHE A 163 -15.59 -6.21 -38.08
CA PHE A 163 -14.38 -7.02 -38.04
C PHE A 163 -13.16 -6.23 -37.59
N TYR A 164 -12.86 -5.11 -38.26
CA TYR A 164 -11.74 -4.26 -37.88
C TYR A 164 -11.91 -3.67 -36.48
N SER A 165 -13.14 -3.25 -36.12
CA SER A 165 -13.44 -2.72 -34.80
C SER A 165 -13.16 -3.74 -33.69
N PHE A 166 -13.65 -4.98 -33.80
CA PHE A 166 -13.40 -5.96 -32.73
C PHE A 166 -11.92 -6.38 -32.67
N VAL A 167 -11.21 -6.43 -33.81
CA VAL A 167 -9.76 -6.73 -33.82
C VAL A 167 -8.99 -5.63 -33.08
N VAL A 168 -9.29 -4.36 -33.36
CA VAL A 168 -8.68 -3.22 -32.66
C VAL A 168 -9.00 -3.25 -31.16
N LEU A 169 -10.26 -3.48 -30.80
CA LEU A 169 -10.68 -3.59 -29.40
C LEU A 169 -10.01 -4.76 -28.68
N LEU A 170 -9.80 -5.89 -29.37
CA LEU A 170 -9.08 -7.03 -28.82
C LEU A 170 -7.63 -6.66 -28.50
N ILE A 171 -6.95 -5.94 -29.39
CA ILE A 171 -5.57 -5.48 -29.15
C ILE A 171 -5.53 -4.56 -27.92
N PHE A 172 -6.41 -3.56 -27.85
CA PHE A 172 -6.47 -2.65 -26.70
C PHE A 172 -6.80 -3.38 -25.39
N PHE A 173 -7.74 -4.35 -25.44
CA PHE A 173 -8.06 -5.19 -24.30
C PHE A 173 -6.84 -5.99 -23.83
N LEU A 174 -6.11 -6.64 -24.74
CA LEU A 174 -4.93 -7.43 -24.39
C LEU A 174 -3.81 -6.56 -23.79
N VAL A 175 -3.60 -5.36 -24.34
CA VAL A 175 -2.64 -4.40 -23.78
C VAL A 175 -3.07 -3.96 -22.38
N SER A 176 -4.33 -3.56 -22.20
CA SER A 176 -4.88 -3.15 -20.90
C SER A 176 -4.79 -4.28 -19.85
N ALA A 177 -5.14 -5.50 -20.24
CA ALA A 177 -5.05 -6.68 -19.38
C ALA A 177 -3.60 -7.00 -19.00
N SER A 178 -2.67 -6.88 -19.95
CA SER A 178 -1.23 -7.04 -19.67
C SER A 178 -0.73 -5.99 -18.68
N LEU A 179 -1.12 -4.72 -18.85
CA LEU A 179 -0.76 -3.64 -17.93
C LEU A 179 -1.34 -3.89 -16.54
N LEU A 180 -2.59 -4.34 -16.44
CA LEU A 180 -3.21 -4.74 -15.17
C LEU A 180 -2.42 -5.86 -14.48
N ILE A 181 -2.02 -6.90 -15.21
CA ILE A 181 -1.20 -8.00 -14.66
C ILE A 181 0.13 -7.46 -14.14
N VAL A 182 0.80 -6.59 -14.88
CA VAL A 182 2.05 -5.97 -14.42
C VAL A 182 1.81 -5.14 -13.15
N LYS A 183 0.76 -4.30 -13.12
CA LYS A 183 0.38 -3.47 -11.98
C LYS A 183 0.14 -4.30 -10.72
N LEU A 184 -0.66 -5.36 -10.82
CA LEU A 184 -0.94 -6.28 -9.71
C LEU A 184 0.33 -7.02 -9.25
N ASN A 185 1.21 -7.39 -10.18
CA ASN A 185 2.49 -8.00 -9.83
C ASN A 185 3.45 -7.02 -9.15
N GLN A 186 3.46 -5.75 -9.55
CA GLN A 186 4.30 -4.71 -8.94
C GLN A 186 3.84 -4.43 -7.51
N GLU A 187 2.55 -4.24 -7.29
CA GLU A 187 1.98 -3.95 -5.97
C GLU A 187 2.06 -5.15 -5.02
N SER A 188 1.93 -6.38 -5.52
CA SER A 188 2.03 -7.59 -4.67
C SER A 188 3.47 -7.98 -4.31
N LYS A 189 4.46 -7.67 -5.15
CA LYS A 189 5.86 -8.08 -4.93
C LYS A 189 6.70 -7.03 -4.19
N LEU A 190 6.36 -5.75 -4.29
CA LEU A 190 7.14 -4.69 -3.62
C LEU A 190 6.70 -4.56 -2.16
N LYS A 191 7.49 -5.13 -1.26
CA LYS A 191 7.36 -4.88 0.18
C LYS A 191 8.28 -3.72 0.55
N TYR A 192 7.71 -2.66 1.09
CA TYR A 192 8.47 -1.55 1.63
C TYR A 192 8.51 -1.66 3.15
N GLY A 193 9.48 -0.97 3.75
CA GLY A 193 9.57 -0.81 5.18
C GLY A 193 10.02 0.59 5.55
N ILE A 194 9.69 1.00 6.77
CA ILE A 194 10.12 2.26 7.37
C ILE A 194 11.07 1.96 8.51
N VAL A 195 12.25 2.57 8.51
CA VAL A 195 13.22 2.45 9.61
C VAL A 195 12.65 3.09 10.88
N LEU A 196 12.67 2.36 11.99
CA LEU A 196 12.05 2.79 13.27
C LEU A 196 13.07 3.29 14.29
N ASN A 197 14.31 2.81 14.23
CA ASN A 197 15.37 3.19 15.14
C ASN A 197 15.98 4.53 14.73
N THR A 198 16.27 5.40 15.70
CA THR A 198 16.87 6.73 15.46
C THR A 198 18.15 6.67 14.64
N SER A 199 18.95 5.61 14.81
CA SER A 199 20.10 5.30 13.96
C SER A 199 20.24 3.78 13.88
N LEU A 200 20.48 3.29 12.67
CA LEU A 200 20.58 1.88 12.34
C LEU A 200 21.76 1.68 11.39
N THR A 201 22.67 0.80 11.76
CA THR A 201 23.81 0.45 10.90
C THR A 201 23.46 -0.80 10.11
N ALA A 202 23.36 -0.66 8.79
CA ALA A 202 23.17 -1.78 7.90
C ALA A 202 24.47 -2.56 7.75
N LYS A 203 24.36 -3.89 7.72
CA LYS A 203 25.49 -4.82 7.60
C LYS A 203 25.63 -5.34 6.17
N THR A 204 26.83 -5.72 5.79
CA THR A 204 27.10 -6.36 4.49
C THR A 204 26.58 -7.80 4.41
N SER A 205 26.41 -8.48 5.54
CA SER A 205 25.92 -9.86 5.67
C SER A 205 24.90 -9.97 6.81
N PRO A 206 23.99 -10.98 6.80
CA PRO A 206 23.01 -11.22 7.86
C PRO A 206 23.65 -11.85 9.12
N ASP A 207 24.69 -11.21 9.64
CA ASP A 207 25.48 -11.65 10.79
C ASP A 207 25.78 -10.43 11.68
N PRO A 208 25.55 -10.52 13.01
CA PRO A 208 25.94 -9.46 13.94
C PRO A 208 27.39 -9.00 13.83
N GLN A 209 28.30 -9.94 13.52
CA GLN A 209 29.73 -9.65 13.35
C GLN A 209 30.07 -9.21 11.92
N GLY A 210 29.07 -9.09 11.04
CA GLY A 210 29.23 -8.56 9.69
C GLY A 210 29.80 -7.14 9.70
N LYS A 211 30.55 -6.82 8.64
CA LYS A 211 31.08 -5.47 8.44
C LYS A 211 29.94 -4.49 8.22
N ASP A 212 30.09 -3.29 8.75
CA ASP A 212 29.19 -2.17 8.52
C ASP A 212 29.23 -1.77 7.04
N ALA A 213 28.05 -1.57 6.45
CA ALA A 213 27.88 -1.11 5.08
C ALA A 213 27.63 0.40 5.07
N PHE A 214 26.58 0.85 5.74
CA PHE A 214 26.17 2.25 5.83
C PHE A 214 25.24 2.47 7.03
N VAL A 215 25.02 3.74 7.40
CA VAL A 215 24.15 4.14 8.51
C VAL A 215 22.93 4.87 7.94
N ILE A 216 21.75 4.48 8.43
CA ILE A 216 20.46 5.11 8.13
C ILE A 216 19.76 5.49 9.44
N HIS A 217 18.76 6.34 9.36
CA HIS A 217 18.03 6.92 10.48
C HIS A 217 16.53 6.65 10.34
N GLU A 218 15.80 6.92 11.41
CA GLU A 218 14.36 6.70 11.46
C GLU A 218 13.59 7.45 10.38
N GLY A 219 12.50 6.87 9.93
CA GLY A 219 11.61 7.44 8.93
C GLY A 219 12.04 7.20 7.48
N LEU A 220 13.25 6.70 7.26
CA LEU A 220 13.69 6.33 5.91
C LEU A 220 12.86 5.17 5.37
N LYS A 221 12.30 5.36 4.17
CA LYS A 221 11.59 4.33 3.40
C LYS A 221 12.60 3.48 2.63
N VAL A 222 12.51 2.16 2.79
CA VAL A 222 13.43 1.19 2.18
C VAL A 222 12.66 0.08 1.49
N LYS A 223 13.23 -0.45 0.40
CA LYS A 223 12.68 -1.63 -0.28
C LYS A 223 13.19 -2.89 0.41
N VAL A 224 12.29 -3.80 0.77
CA VAL A 224 12.63 -5.08 1.40
C VAL A 224 12.75 -6.14 0.31
N GLU A 225 13.95 -6.69 0.12
CA GLU A 225 14.24 -7.66 -0.94
C GLU A 225 14.17 -9.11 -0.47
N ASP A 226 14.66 -9.38 0.74
CA ASP A 226 14.80 -10.74 1.25
C ASP A 226 14.73 -10.77 2.79
N LYS A 227 14.50 -11.95 3.36
CA LYS A 227 14.42 -12.18 4.80
C LYS A 227 15.12 -13.49 5.16
N VAL A 228 16.07 -13.43 6.08
CA VAL A 228 16.82 -14.58 6.59
C VAL A 228 16.82 -14.51 8.11
N ASP A 229 16.15 -15.47 8.75
CA ASP A 229 15.97 -15.52 10.21
C ASP A 229 15.45 -14.19 10.80
N ARG A 230 16.31 -13.48 11.53
CA ARG A 230 16.02 -12.17 12.15
C ARG A 230 16.46 -10.98 11.30
N TRP A 231 17.05 -11.21 10.13
CA TRP A 231 17.59 -10.20 9.25
C TRP A 231 16.68 -9.97 8.06
N ILE A 232 16.63 -8.73 7.61
CA ILE A 232 15.99 -8.34 6.36
C ILE A 232 17.01 -7.65 5.47
N LYS A 233 17.00 -8.01 4.19
CA LYS A 233 17.80 -7.36 3.17
C LYS A 233 17.03 -6.16 2.65
N ILE A 234 17.60 -4.99 2.78
CA ILE A 234 17.02 -3.73 2.35
C ILE A 234 17.82 -3.12 1.19
N ARG A 235 17.12 -2.41 0.31
CA ARG A 235 17.71 -1.60 -0.76
C ARG A 235 17.24 -0.15 -0.61
N LEU A 236 18.18 0.78 -0.67
CA LEU A 236 17.95 2.22 -0.70
C LEU A 236 17.69 2.72 -2.14
N GLU A 237 17.17 3.94 -2.29
CA GLU A 237 16.85 4.50 -3.62
C GLU A 237 18.08 4.79 -4.49
N ASP A 238 19.24 5.01 -3.86
CA ASP A 238 20.54 5.14 -4.53
C ASP A 238 21.14 3.79 -4.98
N GLY A 239 20.45 2.68 -4.70
CA GLY A 239 20.85 1.33 -5.06
C GLY A 239 21.71 0.61 -4.04
N GLN A 240 22.12 1.25 -2.93
CA GLN A 240 22.86 0.58 -1.85
C GLN A 240 22.03 -0.54 -1.22
N ILE A 241 22.70 -1.62 -0.83
CA ILE A 241 22.09 -2.82 -0.26
C ILE A 241 22.75 -3.15 1.06
N GLY A 242 21.95 -3.46 2.07
CA GLY A 242 22.44 -3.91 3.37
C GLY A 242 21.44 -4.78 4.10
N TRP A 243 21.90 -5.41 5.17
CA TRP A 243 21.11 -6.24 6.07
C TRP A 243 20.87 -5.50 7.37
N VAL A 244 19.63 -5.52 7.85
CA VAL A 244 19.24 -4.92 9.13
C VAL A 244 18.37 -5.90 9.92
N GLU A 245 18.29 -5.71 11.23
CA GLU A 245 17.40 -6.52 12.07
C GLU A 245 15.93 -6.22 11.76
N LYS A 246 15.12 -7.27 11.71
CA LYS A 246 13.69 -7.22 11.33
C LYS A 246 12.89 -6.28 12.23
N GLU A 247 13.23 -6.20 13.52
CA GLU A 247 12.52 -5.36 14.50
C GLU A 247 12.77 -3.87 14.27
N SER A 248 13.87 -3.51 13.61
CA SER A 248 14.22 -2.11 13.33
C SER A 248 13.46 -1.50 12.16
N VAL A 249 12.65 -2.29 11.45
CA VAL A 249 11.91 -1.86 10.26
C VAL A 249 10.46 -2.28 10.33
N GLY A 250 9.55 -1.30 10.31
CA GLY A 250 8.12 -1.53 10.20
C GLY A 250 7.72 -1.79 8.76
N ILE A 251 7.13 -2.95 8.47
CA ILE A 251 6.70 -3.32 7.11
C ILE A 251 5.35 -2.67 6.79
N ILE A 252 5.21 -2.19 5.55
CA ILE A 252 3.98 -1.62 4.98
C ILE A 252 3.47 -2.44 3.79
#